data_AF-A0A9P8HYN8-F1
#
_entry.id   AF-A0A9P8HYN8-F1
#
_cell.length_a   1.000
_cell.length_b   1.000
_cell.length_c   1.000
_cell.angle_alpha   90.00
_cell.angle_beta   90.00
_cell.angle_gamma   90.00
#
_symmetry.space_group_name_H-M   'P 1'
#
loop_
_entity.id
_entity.type
_entity.pdbx_description
1 polymer ?
#
loop_
_entity_poly.entity_id
_entity_poly.type
_entity_poly.pdbx_seq_one_letter_code
_entity_poly.pdbx_strand_id
1 'polypeptide(L)'
;MPLPEDPTVADVGKKLAETLRSLSGPRPGIRPGHAKGILFKGVFIPSPQAKALSKAQHFNQPSTPVIARFSSSTGNPDIPDSDPRSNPRGLAIRFQLAETPRRLHTDIIAHSIDGTPGSNGEEALEFFTALKNGTITEYIKDHPKAAHFVQLPRPFPASFAHQRHFAVNTFKFVAASGKETFVRYRIEPVLGVQELSAEEAAAKGPNYLYDGIVEMLGKAPVQFKLTA
;
A
#
# COMPACT_ATOMS: atom_id res chain seq x y z
N MET A 1 13.52 3.73 10.93
CA MET A 1 13.02 2.61 11.73
C MET A 1 14.20 1.72 12.05
N PRO A 2 14.44 1.39 13.33
CA PRO A 2 15.39 0.34 13.66
C PRO A 2 14.93 -0.99 13.05
N LEU A 3 15.88 -1.89 12.79
CA LEU A 3 15.56 -3.28 12.43
C LEU A 3 14.96 -4.00 13.66
N PRO A 4 14.16 -5.06 13.45
CA PRO A 4 13.73 -5.92 14.55
C PRO A 4 14.94 -6.46 15.34
N GLU A 5 14.84 -6.46 16.67
CA GLU A 5 15.85 -7.05 17.55
C GLU A 5 15.69 -8.57 17.65
N ASP A 6 14.48 -9.09 17.40
CA ASP A 6 14.20 -10.53 17.36
C ASP A 6 14.86 -11.16 16.12
N PRO A 7 15.83 -12.09 16.28
CA PRO A 7 16.53 -12.70 15.17
C PRO A 7 15.61 -13.55 14.27
N THR A 8 14.54 -14.11 14.82
CA THR A 8 13.54 -14.89 14.06
C THR A 8 12.79 -13.97 13.11
N VAL A 9 12.30 -12.83 13.63
CA VAL A 9 11.59 -11.82 12.82
C VAL A 9 12.52 -11.26 11.74
N ALA A 10 13.79 -11.02 12.07
CA ALA A 10 14.78 -10.54 11.11
C ALA A 10 15.03 -11.57 9.98
N ASP A 11 15.15 -12.86 10.32
CA ASP A 11 15.34 -13.94 9.35
C ASP A 11 14.13 -14.13 8.43
N VAL A 12 12.91 -14.14 8.99
CA VAL A 12 11.66 -14.18 8.21
C VAL A 12 11.59 -13.00 7.24
N GLY A 13 11.89 -11.78 7.70
CA GLY A 13 11.92 -10.60 6.85
C GLY A 13 12.95 -10.69 5.71
N LYS A 14 14.14 -11.24 6.00
CA LYS A 14 15.18 -11.48 4.99
C LYS A 14 14.72 -12.49 3.93
N LYS A 15 14.22 -13.66 4.37
CA LYS A 15 13.71 -14.72 3.47
C LYS A 15 12.56 -14.21 2.61
N LEU A 16 11.64 -13.43 3.18
CA LEU A 16 10.54 -12.83 2.44
C LEU A 16 11.05 -11.89 1.35
N ALA A 17 12.01 -11.02 1.67
CA ALA A 17 12.61 -10.12 0.68
C ALA A 17 13.32 -10.89 -0.43
N GLU A 18 14.05 -11.96 -0.12
CA GLU A 18 14.72 -12.82 -1.10
C GLU A 18 13.72 -13.55 -2.00
N THR A 19 12.65 -14.12 -1.43
CA THR A 19 11.56 -14.76 -2.18
C THR A 19 10.91 -13.78 -3.16
N LEU A 20 10.58 -12.57 -2.72
CA LEU A 20 9.99 -11.54 -3.59
C LEU A 20 10.93 -11.12 -4.72
N ARG A 21 12.25 -10.99 -4.47
CA ARG A 21 13.23 -10.71 -5.53
C ARG A 21 13.25 -11.81 -6.58
N SER A 22 13.16 -13.07 -6.16
CA SER A 22 13.20 -14.20 -7.10
C SER A 22 11.98 -14.26 -8.03
N LEU A 23 10.81 -13.76 -7.61
CA LEU A 23 9.59 -13.74 -8.41
C LEU A 23 9.68 -12.82 -9.65
N SER A 24 10.46 -11.74 -9.58
CA SER A 24 10.57 -10.75 -10.67
C SER A 24 11.93 -10.74 -11.38
N GLY A 25 12.82 -11.66 -10.99
CA GLY A 25 14.23 -11.67 -11.37
C GLY A 25 15.07 -10.65 -10.57
N PRO A 26 16.36 -10.95 -10.29
CA PRO A 26 17.22 -10.06 -9.53
C PRO A 26 17.48 -8.75 -10.27
N ARG A 27 16.99 -7.63 -9.73
CA ARG A 27 17.27 -6.27 -10.21
C ARG A 27 17.91 -5.44 -9.09
N PRO A 28 19.25 -5.30 -9.05
CA PRO A 28 19.94 -4.51 -8.04
C PRO A 28 19.42 -3.07 -7.97
N GLY A 29 19.26 -2.53 -6.76
CA GLY A 29 18.78 -1.16 -6.55
C GLY A 29 17.27 -0.95 -6.72
N ILE A 30 16.52 -1.97 -7.14
CA ILE A 30 15.07 -1.91 -7.30
C ILE A 30 14.36 -2.57 -6.11
N ARG A 31 13.16 -2.09 -5.76
CA ARG A 31 12.36 -2.68 -4.69
C ARG A 31 11.91 -4.10 -5.07
N PRO A 32 11.95 -5.08 -4.14
CA PRO A 32 11.60 -6.48 -4.42
C PRO A 32 10.10 -6.68 -4.76
N GLY A 33 9.25 -5.81 -4.24
CA GLY A 33 7.88 -5.58 -4.68
C GLY A 33 7.65 -4.08 -4.81
N HIS A 34 6.59 -3.66 -5.49
CA HIS A 34 6.31 -2.25 -5.71
C HIS A 34 7.43 -1.48 -6.42
N ALA A 35 8.09 -2.13 -7.40
CA ALA A 35 9.18 -1.57 -8.17
C ALA A 35 8.74 -0.36 -9.01
N LYS A 36 7.75 -0.54 -9.89
CA LYS A 36 7.11 0.55 -10.63
C LYS A 36 6.34 1.44 -9.65
N GLY A 37 6.64 2.73 -9.62
CA GLY A 37 5.99 3.66 -8.70
C GLY A 37 6.40 5.10 -8.95
N ILE A 38 5.54 6.04 -8.53
CA ILE A 38 5.71 7.48 -8.73
C ILE A 38 5.45 8.23 -7.41
N LEU A 39 6.27 9.25 -7.13
CA LEU A 39 6.23 10.04 -5.90
C LEU A 39 5.53 11.38 -6.13
N PHE A 40 4.75 11.80 -5.14
CA PHE A 40 4.06 13.08 -5.11
C PHE A 40 4.28 13.80 -3.79
N LYS A 41 4.29 15.13 -3.84
CA LYS A 41 4.20 15.98 -2.66
C LYS A 41 2.75 16.40 -2.46
N GLY A 42 2.33 16.49 -1.20
CA GLY A 42 1.00 16.97 -0.85
C GLY A 42 0.96 17.50 0.58
N VAL A 43 -0.26 17.75 1.05
CA VAL A 43 -0.54 18.21 2.41
C VAL A 43 -1.66 17.37 2.99
N PHE A 44 -1.49 16.90 4.23
CA PHE A 44 -2.54 16.31 5.04
C PHE A 44 -3.17 17.38 5.93
N ILE A 45 -4.49 17.39 6.01
CA ILE A 45 -5.28 18.26 6.89
C ILE A 45 -6.15 17.35 7.75
N PRO A 46 -5.93 17.25 9.07
CA PRO A 46 -6.75 16.44 9.93
C PRO A 46 -8.16 17.04 10.09
N SER A 47 -9.16 16.18 10.29
CA SER A 47 -10.47 16.65 10.71
C SER A 47 -10.42 17.20 12.15
N PRO A 48 -11.36 18.08 12.54
CA PRO A 48 -11.44 18.58 13.91
C PRO A 48 -11.56 17.48 14.98
N GLN A 49 -12.09 16.31 14.60
CA GLN A 49 -12.29 15.15 15.48
C GLN A 49 -11.02 14.30 15.66
N ALA A 50 -10.03 14.40 14.77
CA ALA A 50 -8.85 13.53 14.79
C ALA A 50 -8.05 13.64 16.11
N LYS A 51 -7.92 14.86 16.66
CA LYS A 51 -7.23 15.11 17.94
C LYS A 51 -7.87 14.39 19.13
N ALA A 52 -9.17 14.10 19.07
CA ALA A 52 -9.87 13.37 20.14
C ALA A 52 -9.53 11.87 20.14
N LEU A 53 -9.07 11.34 19.00
CA LEU A 53 -8.75 9.93 18.84
C LEU A 53 -7.29 9.62 19.15
N SER A 54 -6.35 10.50 18.80
CA SER A 54 -4.93 10.24 19.02
C SER A 54 -4.10 11.50 19.26
N LYS A 55 -3.11 11.38 20.15
CA LYS A 55 -2.08 12.40 20.43
C LYS A 55 -1.01 12.52 19.33
N ALA A 56 -1.15 11.79 18.21
CA ALA A 56 -0.22 11.87 17.10
C ALA A 56 -0.12 13.30 16.55
N GLN A 57 1.11 13.76 16.29
CA GLN A 57 1.36 15.15 15.92
C GLN A 57 0.59 15.60 14.67
N HIS A 58 0.51 14.76 13.64
CA HIS A 58 -0.21 15.09 12.40
C HIS A 58 -1.73 15.20 12.58
N PHE A 59 -2.31 14.72 13.68
CA PHE A 59 -3.72 14.95 14.03
C PHE A 59 -3.96 16.20 14.88
N ASN A 60 -2.89 16.80 15.40
CA ASN A 60 -2.94 17.93 16.33
C ASN A 60 -2.31 19.20 15.73
N GLN A 61 -1.92 19.18 14.47
CA GLN A 61 -1.47 20.34 13.70
C GLN A 61 -2.53 20.77 12.68
N PRO A 62 -2.58 22.05 12.25
CA PRO A 62 -3.50 22.50 11.21
C PRO A 62 -3.30 21.77 9.87
N SER A 63 -2.05 21.43 9.57
CA SER A 63 -1.68 20.60 8.41
C SER A 63 -0.31 19.98 8.59
N THR A 64 0.00 18.95 7.79
CA THR A 64 1.30 18.28 7.77
C THR A 64 1.73 18.00 6.32
N PRO A 65 2.94 18.39 5.88
CA PRO A 65 3.45 18.01 4.56
C PRO A 65 3.57 16.49 4.42
N VAL A 66 3.16 15.96 3.26
CA VAL A 66 3.26 14.53 2.97
C VAL A 66 4.03 14.24 1.69
N ILE A 67 4.67 13.07 1.67
CA ILE A 67 5.15 12.44 0.45
C ILE A 67 4.29 11.19 0.22
N ALA A 68 3.59 11.14 -0.90
CA ALA A 68 2.80 9.98 -1.30
C ALA A 68 3.51 9.20 -2.41
N ARG A 69 3.33 7.88 -2.46
CA ARG A 69 3.83 7.02 -3.53
C ARG A 69 2.76 6.05 -4.00
N PHE A 70 2.37 6.17 -5.27
CA PHE A 70 1.61 5.12 -5.96
C PHE A 70 2.55 4.06 -6.54
N SER A 71 2.08 2.83 -6.66
CA SER A 71 2.89 1.73 -7.21
C SER A 71 2.07 0.54 -7.70
N SER A 72 2.65 -0.22 -8.63
CA SER A 72 2.19 -1.55 -9.03
C SER A 72 2.68 -2.61 -8.05
N SER A 73 2.14 -3.83 -8.04
CA SER A 73 2.48 -4.88 -7.06
C SER A 73 3.91 -5.43 -7.17
N THR A 74 4.35 -5.74 -8.38
CA THR A 74 5.51 -6.62 -8.60
C THR A 74 6.87 -5.94 -8.41
N GLY A 75 7.92 -6.75 -8.36
CA GLY A 75 9.31 -6.30 -8.49
C GLY A 75 9.75 -5.94 -9.91
N ASN A 76 8.88 -6.11 -10.93
CA ASN A 76 9.13 -5.65 -12.29
C ASN A 76 8.79 -4.15 -12.44
N PRO A 77 9.77 -3.26 -12.68
CA PRO A 77 9.52 -1.83 -12.90
C PRO A 77 8.83 -1.54 -14.24
N ASP A 78 8.88 -2.48 -15.19
CA ASP A 78 8.35 -2.31 -16.55
C ASP A 78 6.96 -2.96 -16.72
N ILE A 79 6.34 -3.39 -15.62
CA ILE A 79 5.05 -4.09 -15.69
C ILE A 79 3.97 -3.17 -16.29
N PRO A 80 3.25 -3.62 -17.33
CA PRO A 80 2.13 -2.87 -17.89
C PRO A 80 1.03 -2.68 -16.85
N ASP A 81 0.36 -1.53 -16.87
CA ASP A 81 -0.73 -1.23 -15.97
C ASP A 81 -1.97 -2.11 -16.23
N SER A 82 -2.12 -2.63 -17.44
CA SER A 82 -3.18 -3.57 -17.83
C SER A 82 -2.86 -5.04 -17.50
N ASP A 83 -1.68 -5.34 -16.97
CA ASP A 83 -1.33 -6.71 -16.57
C ASP A 83 -2.03 -7.07 -15.24
N PRO A 84 -2.80 -8.16 -15.13
CA PRO A 84 -3.45 -8.54 -13.88
C PRO A 84 -2.49 -8.71 -12.69
N ARG A 85 -1.24 -9.13 -12.93
CA ARG A 85 -0.20 -9.33 -11.90
C ARG A 85 0.26 -8.02 -11.29
N SER A 86 -0.05 -6.90 -11.94
CA SER A 86 0.31 -5.57 -11.44
C SER A 86 -0.57 -5.12 -10.26
N ASN A 87 -1.64 -5.86 -9.94
CA ASN A 87 -2.42 -5.73 -8.71
C ASN A 87 -1.87 -6.60 -7.55
N PRO A 88 -2.07 -6.22 -6.27
CA PRO A 88 -2.71 -4.99 -5.83
C PRO A 88 -1.85 -3.74 -6.07
N ARG A 89 -2.48 -2.57 -6.14
CA ARG A 89 -1.75 -1.29 -6.23
C ARG A 89 -1.45 -0.75 -4.84
N GLY A 90 -0.28 -0.16 -4.67
CA GLY A 90 0.14 0.43 -3.40
C GLY A 90 -0.09 1.94 -3.37
N LEU A 91 -0.52 2.46 -2.22
CA LEU A 91 -0.45 3.87 -1.85
C LEU A 91 0.23 3.97 -0.49
N ALA A 92 1.46 4.49 -0.48
CA ALA A 92 2.19 4.81 0.74
C ALA A 92 2.16 6.32 0.98
N ILE A 93 1.90 6.75 2.22
CA ILE A 93 1.87 8.15 2.63
C ILE A 93 2.83 8.34 3.79
N ARG A 94 3.83 9.20 3.61
CA ARG A 94 4.77 9.64 4.64
C ARG A 94 4.40 11.02 5.14
N PHE A 95 4.14 11.14 6.43
CA PHE A 95 3.89 12.41 7.13
C PHE A 95 5.20 12.97 7.64
N GLN A 96 5.55 14.18 7.22
CA GLN A 96 6.78 14.86 7.63
C GLN A 96 6.49 15.67 8.90
N LEU A 97 6.83 15.13 10.07
CA LEU A 97 6.39 15.65 11.37
C LEU A 97 7.28 16.78 11.88
N ALA A 98 8.59 16.75 11.59
CA ALA A 98 9.49 17.85 11.88
C ALA A 98 10.67 17.86 10.90
N GLU A 99 11.23 19.05 10.69
CA GLU A 99 12.49 19.21 9.94
C GLU A 99 13.71 18.83 10.81
N THR A 100 13.61 19.04 12.12
CA THR A 100 14.67 18.76 13.11
C THR A 100 14.10 18.02 14.34
N PRO A 101 14.66 16.85 14.74
CA PRO A 101 15.73 16.12 14.06
C PRO A 101 15.29 15.64 12.67
N ARG A 102 16.25 15.55 11.72
CA ARG A 102 15.97 15.09 10.37
C ARG A 102 15.29 13.72 10.39
N ARG A 103 14.31 13.53 9.50
CA ARG A 103 13.54 12.28 9.32
C ARG A 103 12.59 11.93 10.47
N LEU A 104 12.11 12.90 11.24
CA LEU A 104 10.96 12.66 12.10
C LEU A 104 9.71 12.51 11.21
N HIS A 105 9.26 11.27 11.03
CA HIS A 105 8.15 10.94 10.15
C HIS A 105 7.33 9.75 10.68
N THR A 106 6.11 9.62 10.19
CA THR A 106 5.35 8.38 10.28
C THR A 106 4.81 8.01 8.90
N ASP A 107 4.62 6.73 8.65
CA ASP A 107 4.20 6.20 7.35
C ASP A 107 2.90 5.40 7.51
N ILE A 108 1.97 5.59 6.57
CA ILE A 108 0.86 4.67 6.32
C ILE A 108 1.18 3.95 5.02
N ILE A 109 1.30 2.62 5.08
CA ILE A 109 1.54 1.76 3.92
C ILE A 109 0.25 0.99 3.64
N ALA A 110 -0.36 1.23 2.48
CA ALA A 110 -1.63 0.66 2.10
C ALA A 110 -1.58 0.06 0.69
N HIS A 111 -2.53 -0.83 0.41
CA HIS A 111 -2.75 -1.36 -0.94
C HIS A 111 -4.23 -1.51 -1.27
N SER A 112 -4.54 -1.73 -2.53
CA SER A 112 -5.90 -1.68 -3.08
C SER A 112 -6.79 -2.88 -2.76
N ILE A 113 -6.45 -3.69 -1.75
CA ILE A 113 -7.17 -4.91 -1.38
C ILE A 113 -7.36 -4.90 0.14
N ASP A 114 -8.57 -5.13 0.62
CA ASP A 114 -8.87 -5.20 2.07
C ASP A 114 -8.56 -6.61 2.59
N GLY A 115 -7.29 -7.00 2.58
CA GLY A 115 -6.90 -8.35 2.99
C GLY A 115 -5.41 -8.63 2.85
N THR A 116 -4.99 -9.73 3.46
CA THR A 116 -3.60 -10.23 3.43
C THR A 116 -3.63 -11.76 3.33
N PRO A 117 -2.67 -12.39 2.63
CA PRO A 117 -2.63 -13.85 2.52
C PRO A 117 -2.33 -14.57 3.83
N GLY A 118 -1.75 -13.87 4.81
CA GLY A 118 -1.31 -14.44 6.09
C GLY A 118 -1.56 -13.53 7.29
N SER A 119 -1.44 -14.08 8.48
CA SER A 119 -1.65 -13.45 9.80
C SER A 119 -0.38 -12.89 10.41
N ASN A 120 0.78 -13.40 9.96
CA ASN A 120 2.10 -13.03 10.41
C ASN A 120 3.09 -13.08 9.23
N GLY A 121 4.38 -12.89 9.52
CA GLY A 121 5.43 -12.88 8.50
C GLY A 121 5.69 -14.28 7.92
N GLU A 122 5.52 -15.32 8.73
CA GLU A 122 5.73 -16.72 8.39
C GLU A 122 4.69 -17.21 7.37
N GLU A 123 3.40 -17.01 7.63
CA GLU A 123 2.32 -17.34 6.69
C GLU A 123 2.46 -16.54 5.39
N ALA A 124 2.89 -15.27 5.47
CA ALA A 124 3.17 -14.48 4.27
C ALA A 124 4.35 -15.07 3.46
N LEU A 125 5.43 -15.48 4.13
CA LEU A 125 6.57 -16.12 3.50
C LEU A 125 6.18 -17.44 2.82
N GLU A 126 5.39 -18.28 3.49
CA GLU A 126 4.86 -19.53 2.92
C GLU A 126 4.02 -19.27 1.68
N PHE A 127 3.09 -18.32 1.74
CA PHE A 127 2.27 -17.93 0.59
C PHE A 127 3.12 -17.49 -0.62
N PHE A 128 4.09 -16.59 -0.42
CA PHE A 128 4.94 -16.13 -1.52
C PHE A 128 5.91 -17.22 -2.01
N THR A 129 6.28 -18.16 -1.14
CA THR A 129 7.07 -19.34 -1.53
C THR A 129 6.23 -20.28 -2.40
N ALA A 130 4.97 -20.52 -2.05
CA ALA A 130 4.05 -21.29 -2.88
C ALA A 130 3.80 -20.63 -4.24
N LEU A 131 3.65 -19.30 -4.27
CA LEU A 131 3.53 -18.54 -5.52
C LEU A 131 4.78 -18.68 -6.39
N LYS A 132 5.98 -18.58 -5.78
CA LYS A 132 7.27 -18.76 -6.46
C LYS A 132 7.41 -20.16 -7.07
N ASN A 133 6.99 -21.18 -6.34
CA ASN A 133 7.13 -22.57 -6.74
C ASN A 133 6.01 -23.05 -7.69
N GLY A 134 5.02 -22.19 -7.99
CA GLY A 134 3.86 -22.57 -8.80
C GLY A 134 2.88 -23.50 -8.09
N THR A 135 2.97 -23.63 -6.76
CA THR A 135 2.15 -24.54 -5.93
C THR A 135 1.04 -23.80 -5.17
N ILE A 136 0.63 -22.62 -5.66
CA ILE A 136 -0.34 -21.78 -4.96
C ILE A 136 -1.72 -22.45 -4.87
N THR A 137 -2.12 -23.20 -5.89
CA THR A 137 -3.41 -23.93 -5.93
C THR A 137 -3.48 -25.01 -4.85
N GLU A 138 -2.38 -25.70 -4.59
CA GLU A 138 -2.25 -26.67 -3.50
C GLU A 138 -2.23 -25.98 -2.14
N TYR A 139 -1.42 -24.92 -2.01
CA TYR A 139 -1.28 -24.17 -0.76
C TYR A 139 -2.63 -23.68 -0.24
N ILE A 140 -3.46 -23.08 -1.10
CA ILE A 140 -4.73 -22.50 -0.66
C ILE A 140 -5.79 -23.54 -0.21
N LYS A 141 -5.61 -24.85 -0.49
CA LYS A 141 -6.55 -25.90 -0.05
C LYS A 141 -6.60 -25.99 1.48
N ASP A 142 -5.44 -25.86 2.13
CA ASP A 142 -5.31 -25.97 3.59
C ASP A 142 -5.13 -24.60 4.29
N HIS A 143 -5.11 -23.50 3.53
CA HIS A 143 -4.90 -22.14 4.04
C HIS A 143 -6.09 -21.23 3.69
N PRO A 144 -7.20 -21.29 4.44
CA PRO A 144 -8.45 -20.61 4.09
C PRO A 144 -8.32 -19.08 3.99
N LYS A 145 -7.42 -18.48 4.78
CA LYS A 145 -7.12 -17.05 4.71
C LYS A 145 -6.44 -16.66 3.39
N ALA A 146 -5.46 -17.46 2.96
CA ALA A 146 -4.81 -17.28 1.67
C ALA A 146 -5.80 -17.52 0.52
N ALA A 147 -6.65 -18.54 0.62
CA ALA A 147 -7.72 -18.81 -0.34
C ALA A 147 -8.65 -17.59 -0.49
N HIS A 148 -9.10 -17.02 0.63
CA HIS A 148 -9.91 -15.82 0.62
C HIS A 148 -9.20 -14.65 -0.05
N PHE A 149 -7.93 -14.40 0.29
CA PHE A 149 -7.13 -13.32 -0.30
C PHE A 149 -6.96 -13.46 -1.82
N VAL A 150 -6.80 -14.68 -2.33
CA VAL A 150 -6.69 -14.96 -3.78
C VAL A 150 -8.01 -14.69 -4.50
N GLN A 151 -9.15 -14.93 -3.84
CA GLN A 151 -10.49 -14.71 -4.39
C GLN A 151 -10.97 -13.24 -4.34
N LEU A 152 -10.28 -12.37 -3.59
CA LEU A 152 -10.67 -10.96 -3.51
C LEU A 152 -10.58 -10.28 -4.89
N PRO A 153 -11.59 -9.45 -5.27
CA PRO A 153 -11.59 -8.73 -6.54
C PRO A 153 -10.36 -7.84 -6.72
N ARG A 154 -9.79 -7.83 -7.93
CA ARG A 154 -8.61 -7.01 -8.31
C ARG A 154 -8.92 -6.16 -9.54
N PRO A 155 -9.87 -5.21 -9.45
CA PRO A 155 -10.28 -4.41 -10.58
C PRO A 155 -9.14 -3.52 -11.08
N PHE A 156 -9.16 -3.22 -12.38
CA PHE A 156 -8.29 -2.19 -12.93
C PHE A 156 -8.90 -0.82 -12.63
N PRO A 157 -8.21 0.09 -11.94
CA PRO A 157 -8.76 1.43 -11.71
C PRO A 157 -8.67 2.28 -12.97
N ALA A 158 -9.60 3.20 -13.20
CA ALA A 158 -9.51 4.15 -14.32
C ALA A 158 -8.31 5.11 -14.19
N SER A 159 -7.91 5.40 -12.94
CA SER A 159 -6.73 6.18 -12.55
C SER A 159 -6.39 5.85 -11.09
N PHE A 160 -5.15 6.07 -10.66
CA PHE A 160 -4.80 6.01 -9.23
C PHE A 160 -5.69 6.93 -8.38
N ALA A 161 -6.17 8.04 -8.94
CA ALA A 161 -7.08 8.99 -8.29
C ALA A 161 -8.48 8.43 -7.98
N HIS A 162 -8.83 7.29 -8.56
CA HIS A 162 -10.13 6.63 -8.46
C HIS A 162 -10.05 5.27 -7.76
N GLN A 163 -8.98 4.99 -7.01
CA GLN A 163 -8.78 3.71 -6.36
C GLN A 163 -8.74 3.83 -4.83
N ARG A 164 -9.53 2.99 -4.17
CA ARG A 164 -9.49 2.83 -2.70
C ARG A 164 -8.25 2.05 -2.28
N HIS A 165 -7.68 2.41 -1.14
CA HIS A 165 -6.58 1.67 -0.52
C HIS A 165 -6.86 1.39 0.96
N PHE A 166 -6.32 0.29 1.45
CA PHE A 166 -6.50 -0.24 2.79
C PHE A 166 -5.14 -0.45 3.43
N ALA A 167 -4.93 0.03 4.65
CA ALA A 167 -3.70 -0.27 5.38
C ALA A 167 -3.66 -1.70 5.92
N VAL A 168 -4.79 -2.41 5.88
CA VAL A 168 -5.02 -3.82 6.29
C VAL A 168 -4.80 -4.09 7.77
N ASN A 169 -3.64 -3.72 8.31
CA ASN A 169 -3.29 -3.87 9.71
C ASN A 169 -4.19 -3.03 10.63
N THR A 170 -4.42 -3.54 11.84
CA THR A 170 -5.05 -2.80 12.92
C THR A 170 -4.02 -1.93 13.63
N PHE A 171 -4.33 -0.66 13.82
CA PHE A 171 -3.51 0.32 14.53
C PHE A 171 -4.15 0.69 15.86
N LYS A 172 -3.33 0.94 16.88
CA LYS A 172 -3.80 1.44 18.16
C LYS A 172 -3.62 2.95 18.24
N PHE A 173 -4.73 3.67 18.35
CA PHE A 173 -4.76 5.08 18.66
C PHE A 173 -4.81 5.29 20.16
N VAL A 174 -4.11 6.32 20.63
CA VAL A 174 -4.06 6.69 22.05
C VAL A 174 -4.34 8.19 22.15
N ALA A 175 -5.50 8.54 22.68
CA ALA A 175 -5.91 9.93 22.88
C ALA A 175 -5.06 10.62 23.96
N ALA A 176 -5.17 11.96 24.05
CA ALA A 176 -4.51 12.73 25.11
C ALA A 176 -4.93 12.30 26.53
N SER A 177 -6.17 11.79 26.69
CA SER A 177 -6.68 11.23 27.95
C SER A 177 -6.14 9.84 28.28
N GLY A 178 -5.38 9.21 27.39
CA GLY A 178 -4.93 7.82 27.50
C GLY A 178 -5.95 6.79 26.97
N LYS A 179 -7.14 7.20 26.53
CA LYS A 179 -8.11 6.28 25.92
C LYS A 179 -7.51 5.62 24.68
N GLU A 180 -7.55 4.29 24.65
CA GLU A 180 -7.12 3.49 23.52
C GLU A 180 -8.28 3.18 22.57
N THR A 181 -8.02 3.17 21.27
CA THR A 181 -9.00 2.79 20.24
C THR A 181 -8.28 2.08 19.10
N PHE A 182 -8.78 0.91 18.70
CA PHE A 182 -8.20 0.13 17.61
C PHE A 182 -8.93 0.44 16.31
N VAL A 183 -8.18 0.79 15.27
CA VAL A 183 -8.71 1.26 13.99
C VAL A 183 -8.04 0.56 12.82
N ARG A 184 -8.67 0.61 11.65
CA ARG A 184 -8.04 0.22 10.38
C ARG A 184 -8.18 1.35 9.39
N TYR A 185 -7.06 1.84 8.89
CA TYR A 185 -7.09 2.94 7.94
C TYR A 185 -7.64 2.51 6.58
N ARG A 186 -8.52 3.36 6.04
CA ARG A 186 -8.96 3.34 4.64
C ARG A 186 -8.64 4.68 3.99
N ILE A 187 -8.23 4.64 2.73
CA ILE A 187 -7.91 5.82 1.94
C ILE A 187 -8.90 5.85 0.77
N GLU A 188 -9.86 6.76 0.87
CA GLU A 188 -11.01 6.87 -0.01
C GLU A 188 -10.79 7.98 -1.05
N PRO A 189 -10.88 7.71 -2.36
CA PRO A 189 -10.77 8.76 -3.38
C PRO A 189 -11.95 9.72 -3.29
N VAL A 190 -11.67 11.03 -3.23
CA VAL A 190 -12.74 12.06 -3.21
C VAL A 190 -13.51 12.07 -4.52
N LEU A 191 -12.84 11.75 -5.63
CA LEU A 191 -13.45 11.65 -6.96
C LEU A 191 -14.27 10.37 -7.16
N GLY A 192 -14.42 9.54 -6.13
CA GLY A 192 -15.14 8.26 -6.19
C GLY A 192 -14.31 7.14 -6.82
N VAL A 193 -14.78 5.91 -6.63
CA VAL A 193 -14.16 4.72 -7.23
C VAL A 193 -14.63 4.58 -8.68
N GLN A 194 -13.69 4.32 -9.59
CA GLN A 194 -13.97 4.02 -11.00
C GLN A 194 -13.06 2.88 -11.46
N GLU A 195 -13.69 1.86 -12.02
CA GLU A 195 -13.05 0.61 -12.42
C GLU A 195 -13.25 0.41 -13.91
N LEU A 196 -12.27 -0.25 -14.55
CA LEU A 196 -12.28 -0.63 -15.94
C LEU A 196 -12.45 -2.15 -16.05
N SER A 197 -13.09 -2.59 -17.13
CA SER A 197 -13.03 -3.99 -17.54
C SER A 197 -11.61 -4.37 -17.97
N ALA A 198 -11.34 -5.68 -18.09
CA ALA A 198 -10.05 -6.15 -18.58
C ALA A 198 -9.79 -5.68 -20.02
N GLU A 199 -10.83 -5.66 -20.86
CA GLU A 199 -10.78 -5.20 -22.24
C GLU A 199 -10.51 -3.68 -22.32
N GLU A 200 -11.21 -2.89 -21.49
CA GLU A 200 -10.99 -1.45 -21.42
C GLU A 200 -9.57 -1.12 -20.95
N ALA A 201 -9.07 -1.82 -19.93
CA ALA A 201 -7.71 -1.66 -19.44
C ALA A 201 -6.67 -2.09 -20.49
N ALA A 202 -6.90 -3.20 -21.20
CA ALA A 202 -6.01 -3.68 -22.26
C ALA A 202 -5.94 -2.73 -23.45
N ALA A 203 -7.02 -1.99 -23.74
CA ALA A 203 -7.05 -0.97 -24.77
C ALA A 203 -6.29 0.33 -24.39
N LYS A 204 -5.91 0.50 -23.11
CA LYS A 204 -5.07 1.61 -22.65
C LYS A 204 -3.59 1.33 -22.92
N GLY A 205 -2.78 2.40 -22.92
CA GLY A 205 -1.32 2.28 -22.97
C GLY A 205 -0.73 1.61 -21.72
N PRO A 206 0.48 1.03 -21.81
CA PRO A 206 1.09 0.27 -20.71
C PRO A 206 1.39 1.09 -19.44
N ASN A 207 1.30 2.42 -19.51
CA ASN A 207 1.56 3.37 -18.43
C ASN A 207 0.37 4.27 -18.10
N TYR A 208 -0.86 3.93 -18.52
CA TYR A 208 -2.01 4.82 -18.40
C TYR A 208 -2.30 5.31 -16.98
N LEU A 209 -1.97 4.54 -15.93
CA LEU A 209 -2.15 4.98 -14.55
C LEU A 209 -1.13 6.04 -14.15
N TYR A 210 0.11 5.89 -14.61
CA TYR A 210 1.23 6.78 -14.29
C TYR A 210 1.16 8.08 -15.10
N ASP A 211 0.84 7.99 -16.38
CA ASP A 211 0.66 9.15 -17.24
C ASP A 211 -0.62 9.89 -16.85
N GLY A 212 -1.71 9.14 -16.61
CA GLY A 212 -3.02 9.70 -16.26
C GLY A 212 -3.02 10.47 -14.93
N ILE A 213 -2.33 9.98 -13.90
CA ILE A 213 -2.27 10.72 -12.62
C ILE A 213 -1.49 12.04 -12.75
N VAL A 214 -0.44 12.07 -13.58
CA VAL A 214 0.33 13.30 -13.86
C VAL A 214 -0.52 14.29 -14.64
N GLU A 215 -1.26 13.82 -15.64
CA GLU A 215 -2.19 14.66 -16.41
C GLU A 215 -3.29 15.26 -15.52
N MET A 216 -3.89 14.45 -14.63
CA MET A 216 -4.91 14.93 -13.69
C MET A 216 -4.36 16.01 -12.75
N LEU A 217 -3.16 15.78 -12.20
CA LEU A 217 -2.51 16.74 -11.30
C LEU A 217 -2.11 18.05 -12.00
N GLY A 218 -1.88 18.02 -13.31
CA GLY A 218 -1.68 19.23 -14.11
C GLY A 218 -2.94 20.11 -14.21
N LYS A 219 -4.13 19.57 -13.91
CA LYS A 219 -5.41 20.27 -13.99
C LYS A 219 -5.96 20.66 -12.62
N ALA A 220 -5.89 19.76 -11.64
CA ALA A 220 -6.40 19.99 -10.30
C ALA A 220 -5.72 19.09 -9.27
N PRO A 221 -5.73 19.46 -7.97
CA PRO A 221 -5.26 18.57 -6.90
C PRO A 221 -6.07 17.27 -6.86
N VAL A 222 -5.38 16.14 -6.74
CA VAL A 222 -6.00 14.85 -6.43
C VAL A 222 -6.13 14.72 -4.92
N GLN A 223 -7.33 14.35 -4.45
CA GLN A 223 -7.68 14.33 -3.03
C GLN A 223 -8.17 12.95 -2.59
N PHE A 224 -7.76 12.57 -1.38
CA PHE A 224 -8.23 11.37 -0.69
C PHE A 224 -8.66 11.71 0.73
N LYS A 225 -9.65 10.99 1.24
CA LYS A 225 -10.01 11.00 2.66
C LYS A 225 -9.34 9.82 3.36
N LEU A 226 -8.59 10.10 4.41
CA LEU A 226 -8.10 9.08 5.33
C LEU A 226 -9.16 8.85 6.41
N THR A 227 -9.73 7.66 6.47
CA THR A 227 -10.73 7.25 7.46
C THR A 227 -10.19 6.09 8.29
N ALA A 228 -10.74 5.91 9.50
CA ALA A 228 -10.27 4.98 10.52
C ALA A 228 -11.46 4.44 11.33
#